data_AF-A0A7C3QJR7-F1
#
_entry.id   AF-A0A7C3QJR7-F1
#
_cell.length_a   1.000
_cell.length_b   1.000
_cell.length_c   1.000
_cell.angle_alpha   90.00
_cell.angle_beta   90.00
_cell.angle_gamma   90.00
#
_symmetry.space_group_name_H-M   'P 1'
#
loop_
_entity.id
_entity.type
_entity.pdbx_description
1 polymer ?
#
loop_
_entity_poly.entity_id
_entity_poly.type
_entity_poly.pdbx_seq_one_letter_code
_entity_poly.pdbx_strand_id
1 'polypeptide(L)'
;MTTESWKVEGDYFEACNCESTCPCIFLADPSHGDCRLAIAWHIEAGHYGQTRLDGLNVAGIYYTPGNMVSGPKWRAALYLDERASPEQAETLGRIFSGQAGGFLANVAALVGEVLGVRSAPIRFEADGRKRRLHIPAALDLEIEGLQGADPDRESKVTNPALYGAA
;
A
#
# COMPACT_ATOMS: atom_id res chain seq x y z
N MET A 1 -1.72 -26.73 -0.35
CA MET A 1 -2.88 -25.83 -0.23
C MET A 1 -3.06 -25.18 -1.59
N THR A 2 -4.22 -25.37 -2.22
CA THR A 2 -4.56 -24.75 -3.50
C THR A 2 -4.78 -23.26 -3.28
N THR A 3 -3.90 -22.42 -3.82
CA THR A 3 -4.11 -20.97 -3.86
C THR A 3 -5.31 -20.70 -4.77
N GLU A 4 -6.38 -20.11 -4.25
CA GLU A 4 -7.51 -19.71 -5.09
C GLU A 4 -7.14 -18.49 -5.93
N SER A 5 -7.81 -18.33 -7.07
CA SER A 5 -7.65 -17.14 -7.89
C SER A 5 -8.23 -15.92 -7.18
N TRP A 6 -7.50 -14.81 -7.23
CA TRP A 6 -7.94 -13.55 -6.67
C TRP A 6 -7.64 -12.38 -7.61
N LYS A 7 -8.43 -11.32 -7.50
CA LYS A 7 -8.23 -10.04 -8.18
C LYS A 7 -8.78 -8.94 -7.28
N VAL A 8 -8.07 -7.82 -7.21
CA VAL A 8 -8.58 -6.56 -6.63
C VAL A 8 -8.30 -5.42 -7.60
N GLU A 9 -9.23 -4.49 -7.67
CA GLU A 9 -9.20 -3.30 -8.52
C GLU A 9 -9.81 -2.14 -7.75
N GLY A 10 -9.23 -0.95 -7.90
CA GLY A 10 -9.68 0.26 -7.24
C GLY A 10 -8.56 1.27 -7.07
N ASP A 11 -8.72 2.16 -6.09
CA ASP A 11 -7.78 3.22 -5.81
C ASP A 11 -6.67 2.78 -4.85
N TYR A 12 -5.47 3.31 -5.08
CA TYR A 12 -4.38 3.23 -4.12
C TYR A 12 -3.64 4.56 -4.03
N PHE A 13 -3.07 4.84 -2.86
CA PHE A 13 -2.06 5.87 -2.74
C PHE A 13 -1.08 5.54 -1.62
N GLU A 14 0.09 6.15 -1.67
CA GLU A 14 1.12 5.99 -0.65
C GLU A 14 1.84 7.31 -0.39
N ALA A 15 2.43 7.41 0.81
CA ALA A 15 3.30 8.50 1.18
C ALA A 15 4.41 7.99 2.09
N CYS A 16 5.55 8.67 2.01
CA CYS A 16 6.67 8.41 2.92
C CYS A 16 7.33 9.73 3.34
N ASN A 17 8.36 9.62 4.16
CA ASN A 17 9.14 10.75 4.67
C ASN A 17 10.10 11.39 3.66
N CYS A 18 10.12 10.98 2.38
CA CYS A 18 10.99 11.61 1.37
C CYS A 18 10.49 13.00 0.97
N GLU A 19 11.40 13.86 0.48
CA GLU A 19 11.11 15.29 0.27
C GLU A 19 10.03 15.59 -0.80
N SER A 20 10.38 15.48 -2.10
CA SER A 20 9.47 15.86 -3.19
C SER A 20 9.07 14.71 -4.10
N THR A 21 9.98 13.76 -4.32
CA THR A 21 9.76 12.58 -5.18
C THR A 21 10.36 11.38 -4.50
N CYS A 22 9.64 10.26 -4.45
CA CYS A 22 10.13 9.02 -3.87
C CYS A 22 11.31 8.48 -4.71
N PRO A 23 12.57 8.53 -4.23
CA PRO A 23 13.72 8.06 -5.01
C PRO A 23 13.70 6.55 -5.24
N CYS A 24 13.01 5.82 -4.35
CA CYS A 24 12.94 4.37 -4.36
C CYS A 24 12.24 3.81 -5.61
N ILE A 25 11.41 4.60 -6.30
CA ILE A 25 10.82 4.19 -7.59
C ILE A 25 11.87 4.03 -8.71
N PHE A 26 13.08 4.56 -8.49
CA PHE A 26 14.26 4.41 -9.35
C PHE A 26 15.36 3.56 -8.70
N LEU A 27 14.99 2.75 -7.69
CA LEU A 27 15.91 1.89 -6.93
C LEU A 27 16.98 2.64 -6.11
N ALA A 28 16.84 3.95 -5.95
CA ALA A 28 17.74 4.76 -5.13
C ALA A 28 17.36 4.72 -3.63
N ASP A 29 18.29 5.18 -2.81
CA ASP A 29 18.10 5.24 -1.35
C ASP A 29 17.06 6.31 -0.95
N PRO A 30 16.32 6.10 0.15
CA PRO A 30 15.38 7.10 0.66
C PRO A 30 16.11 8.37 1.10
N SER A 31 15.46 9.53 0.95
CA SER A 31 16.07 10.86 1.16
C SER A 31 16.74 11.03 2.53
N HIS A 32 16.22 10.38 3.57
CA HIS A 32 16.72 10.51 4.94
C HIS A 32 17.41 9.25 5.46
N GLY A 33 17.75 8.30 4.59
CA GLY A 33 18.40 7.04 4.97
C GLY A 33 17.46 6.00 5.61
N ASP A 34 16.19 6.33 5.86
CA ASP A 34 15.11 5.40 6.19
C ASP A 34 13.82 5.77 5.45
N CYS A 35 12.96 4.78 5.23
CA CYS A 35 11.62 4.96 4.67
C CYS A 35 10.55 4.62 5.71
N ARG A 36 9.62 5.56 5.92
CA ARG A 36 8.41 5.44 6.76
C ARG A 36 7.19 5.49 5.85
N LEU A 37 6.90 4.37 5.21
CA LEU A 37 5.89 4.27 4.16
C LEU A 37 4.53 3.95 4.78
N ALA A 38 3.51 4.69 4.39
CA ALA A 38 2.13 4.32 4.58
C ALA A 38 1.46 4.16 3.21
N ILE A 39 0.76 3.05 3.02
CA ILE A 39 0.02 2.72 1.79
C ILE A 39 -1.44 2.49 2.15
N ALA A 40 -2.33 2.99 1.31
CA ALA A 40 -3.77 2.83 1.43
C ALA A 40 -4.34 2.22 0.14
N TRP A 41 -5.26 1.27 0.29
CA TRP A 41 -6.03 0.68 -0.79
C TRP A 41 -7.52 0.81 -0.51
N HIS A 42 -8.28 1.25 -1.51
CA HIS A 42 -9.72 1.13 -1.56
C HIS A 42 -10.08 0.13 -2.66
N ILE A 43 -10.73 -0.97 -2.28
CA ILE A 43 -11.13 -2.01 -3.23
C ILE A 43 -12.49 -1.61 -3.81
N GLU A 44 -12.53 -1.16 -5.05
CA GLU A 44 -13.79 -0.89 -5.76
C GLU A 44 -14.46 -2.21 -6.16
N ALA A 45 -13.67 -3.14 -6.71
CA ALA A 45 -14.10 -4.47 -7.08
C ALA A 45 -13.02 -5.50 -6.76
N GLY A 46 -13.37 -6.58 -6.07
CA GLY A 46 -12.39 -7.62 -5.74
C GLY A 46 -13.01 -8.92 -5.27
N HIS A 47 -12.26 -10.00 -5.46
CA HIS A 47 -12.63 -11.32 -4.97
C HIS A 47 -11.40 -12.18 -4.65
N TYR A 48 -11.62 -13.18 -3.80
CA TYR A 48 -10.77 -14.34 -3.61
C TYR A 48 -11.67 -15.56 -3.64
N GLY A 49 -11.61 -16.34 -4.71
CA GLY A 49 -12.62 -17.37 -4.97
C GLY A 49 -14.03 -16.81 -4.98
N GLN A 50 -14.85 -17.23 -4.00
CA GLN A 50 -16.24 -16.78 -3.84
C GLN A 50 -16.40 -15.57 -2.89
N THR A 51 -15.35 -15.20 -2.15
CA THR A 51 -15.40 -14.10 -1.18
C THR A 51 -15.26 -12.76 -1.89
N ARG A 52 -16.33 -11.95 -1.86
CA ARG A 52 -16.33 -10.58 -2.40
C ARG A 52 -15.65 -9.61 -1.44
N LEU A 53 -14.88 -8.67 -1.97
CA LEU A 53 -14.08 -7.70 -1.21
C LEU A 53 -14.42 -6.24 -1.52
N ASP A 54 -15.42 -6.02 -2.39
CA ASP A 54 -15.87 -4.71 -2.86
C ASP A 54 -16.21 -3.76 -1.69
N GLY A 55 -15.76 -2.51 -1.81
CA GLY A 55 -15.99 -1.42 -0.86
C GLY A 55 -15.12 -1.45 0.40
N LEU A 56 -14.26 -2.46 0.58
CA LEU A 56 -13.38 -2.58 1.75
C LEU A 56 -12.05 -1.85 1.54
N ASN A 57 -11.49 -1.38 2.66
CA ASN A 57 -10.20 -0.70 2.69
C ASN A 57 -9.11 -1.58 3.32
N VAL A 58 -7.87 -1.35 2.91
CA VAL A 58 -6.67 -1.92 3.57
C VAL A 58 -5.63 -0.84 3.69
N ALA A 59 -4.85 -0.87 4.77
CA ALA A 59 -3.67 -0.01 4.90
C ALA A 59 -2.46 -0.80 5.37
N GLY A 60 -1.29 -0.44 4.86
CA GLY A 60 0.00 -0.96 5.27
C GLY A 60 0.88 0.16 5.80
N ILE A 61 1.50 -0.06 6.96
CA ILE A 61 2.52 0.84 7.51
C ILE A 61 3.84 0.08 7.56
N TYR A 62 4.86 0.65 6.95
CA TYR A 62 6.17 0.04 6.81
C TYR A 62 7.27 0.96 7.32
N TYR A 63 8.25 0.36 7.98
CA TYR A 63 9.52 1.00 8.29
C TYR A 63 10.67 0.21 7.69
N THR A 64 11.56 0.89 6.97
CA THR A 64 12.71 0.27 6.33
C THR A 64 13.96 1.13 6.49
N PRO A 65 15.04 0.63 7.12
CA PRO A 65 16.31 1.34 7.14
C PRO A 65 17.04 1.17 5.80
N GLY A 66 17.56 2.24 5.19
CA GLY A 66 18.30 2.22 3.93
C GLY A 66 17.45 1.84 2.72
N ASN A 67 18.10 1.31 1.68
CA ASN A 67 17.46 1.00 0.40
C ASN A 67 16.26 0.04 0.54
N MET A 68 15.11 0.39 -0.05
CA MET A 68 13.87 -0.38 0.05
C MET A 68 13.93 -1.75 -0.64
N VAL A 69 14.70 -1.91 -1.71
CA VAL A 69 14.75 -3.19 -2.45
C VAL A 69 15.78 -4.17 -1.90
N SER A 70 16.55 -3.76 -0.90
CA SER A 70 17.40 -4.67 -0.12
C SER A 70 16.62 -5.18 1.09
N GLY A 71 16.74 -6.47 1.39
CA GLY A 71 15.96 -7.09 2.47
C GLY A 71 16.41 -8.55 2.71
N PRO A 72 15.76 -9.25 3.64
CA PRO A 72 14.56 -8.85 4.38
C PRO A 72 14.87 -7.96 5.59
N LYS A 73 14.32 -6.75 5.62
CA LYS A 73 14.57 -5.77 6.72
C LYS A 73 13.41 -4.83 7.01
N TRP A 74 12.31 -4.92 6.26
CA TRP A 74 11.15 -4.08 6.52
C TRP A 74 10.45 -4.58 7.79
N ARG A 75 9.92 -3.63 8.55
CA ARG A 75 8.98 -3.88 9.64
C ARG A 75 7.60 -3.45 9.15
N ALA A 76 6.63 -4.36 9.18
CA ALA A 76 5.32 -4.14 8.58
C ALA A 76 4.18 -4.27 9.60
N ALA A 77 3.20 -3.37 9.54
CA ALA A 77 1.91 -3.51 10.20
C ALA A 77 0.80 -3.40 9.14
N LEU A 78 -0.18 -4.30 9.21
CA LEU A 78 -1.34 -4.27 8.31
C LEU A 78 -2.61 -3.93 9.09
N TYR A 79 -3.42 -3.06 8.52
CA TYR A 79 -4.75 -2.70 9.01
C TYR A 79 -5.79 -3.13 8.00
N LEU A 80 -6.78 -3.87 8.47
CA LEU A 80 -7.92 -4.36 7.71
C LEU A 80 -9.16 -3.58 8.09
N ASP A 81 -10.06 -3.35 7.14
CA ASP A 81 -11.32 -2.68 7.41
C ASP A 81 -12.14 -3.44 8.47
N GLU A 82 -12.57 -2.76 9.53
CA GLU A 82 -13.45 -3.35 10.55
C GLU A 82 -14.83 -3.74 10.01
N ARG A 83 -15.23 -3.20 8.85
CA ARG A 83 -16.48 -3.56 8.16
C ARG A 83 -16.42 -4.95 7.52
N ALA A 84 -15.22 -5.54 7.39
CA ALA A 84 -15.04 -6.86 6.83
C ALA A 84 -15.63 -7.94 7.74
N SER A 85 -16.32 -8.92 7.15
CA SER A 85 -16.67 -10.16 7.83
C SER A 85 -15.40 -10.93 8.24
N PRO A 86 -15.49 -11.91 9.16
CA PRO A 86 -14.33 -12.73 9.52
C PRO A 86 -13.65 -13.40 8.33
N GLU A 87 -14.44 -13.89 7.36
CA GLU A 87 -13.94 -14.50 6.12
C GLU A 87 -13.25 -13.47 5.22
N GLN A 88 -13.83 -12.28 5.09
CA GLN A 88 -13.22 -11.18 4.33
C GLN A 88 -11.92 -10.71 4.99
N ALA A 89 -11.88 -10.57 6.32
CA ALA A 89 -10.69 -10.16 7.04
C ALA A 89 -9.55 -11.18 6.88
N GLU A 90 -9.84 -12.48 7.00
CA GLU A 90 -8.85 -13.53 6.71
C GLU A 90 -8.32 -13.43 5.27
N THR A 91 -9.22 -13.24 4.32
CA THR A 91 -8.91 -13.11 2.89
C THR A 91 -8.03 -11.89 2.60
N LEU A 92 -8.40 -10.72 3.12
CA LEU A 92 -7.61 -9.50 3.01
C LEU A 92 -6.23 -9.70 3.63
N GLY A 93 -6.16 -10.32 4.81
CA GLY A 93 -4.91 -10.68 5.46
C GLY A 93 -4.02 -11.55 4.56
N ARG A 94 -4.57 -12.58 3.91
CA ARG A 94 -3.84 -13.46 2.97
C ARG A 94 -3.33 -12.70 1.74
N ILE A 95 -4.15 -11.86 1.13
CA ILE A 95 -3.78 -11.08 -0.07
C ILE A 95 -2.68 -10.07 0.28
N PHE A 96 -2.93 -9.21 1.27
CA PHE A 96 -2.07 -8.05 1.55
C PHE A 96 -0.82 -8.38 2.37
N SER A 97 -0.74 -9.58 2.97
CA SER A 97 0.53 -10.13 3.48
C SER A 97 1.36 -10.85 2.41
N GLY A 98 0.86 -10.99 1.18
CA GLY A 98 1.54 -11.69 0.08
C GLY A 98 1.39 -13.22 0.09
N GLN A 99 0.69 -13.80 1.08
CA GLN A 99 0.45 -15.25 1.15
C GLN A 99 -0.38 -15.77 -0.03
N ALA A 100 -1.18 -14.91 -0.66
CA ALA A 100 -1.94 -15.23 -1.87
C ALA A 100 -1.11 -15.19 -3.17
N GLY A 101 0.19 -14.90 -3.10
CA GLY A 101 1.06 -14.78 -4.28
C GLY A 101 0.97 -13.42 -4.97
N GLY A 102 1.36 -13.37 -6.25
CA GLY A 102 1.32 -12.17 -7.07
C GLY A 102 2.36 -11.11 -6.66
N PHE A 103 2.12 -9.85 -7.05
CA PHE A 103 3.04 -8.73 -6.77
C PHE A 103 3.32 -8.56 -5.27
N LEU A 104 2.32 -8.74 -4.42
CA LEU A 104 2.46 -8.57 -2.97
C LEU A 104 3.33 -9.64 -2.32
N ALA A 105 3.52 -10.81 -2.94
CA ALA A 105 4.50 -11.80 -2.48
C ALA A 105 5.95 -11.32 -2.65
N ASN A 106 6.23 -10.53 -3.71
CA ASN A 106 7.56 -9.93 -3.90
C ASN A 106 7.83 -8.87 -2.82
N VAL A 107 6.81 -8.09 -2.45
CA VAL A 107 6.90 -7.12 -1.34
C VAL A 107 7.07 -7.84 -0.01
N ALA A 108 6.34 -8.93 0.22
CA ALA A 108 6.43 -9.72 1.45
C ALA A 108 7.84 -10.30 1.67
N ALA A 109 8.58 -10.63 0.59
CA ALA A 109 9.97 -11.10 0.68
C ALA A 109 10.95 -10.06 1.24
N LEU A 110 10.58 -8.76 1.24
CA LEU A 110 11.38 -7.68 1.82
C LEU A 110 11.10 -7.47 3.33
N VAL A 111 10.02 -8.06 3.84
CA VAL A 111 9.59 -7.95 5.23
C VAL A 111 10.36 -8.92 6.11
N GLY A 112 11.14 -8.37 7.03
CA GLY A 112 11.87 -9.13 8.05
C GLY A 112 11.07 -9.32 9.35
N GLU A 113 10.16 -8.40 9.65
CA GLU A 113 9.34 -8.42 10.87
C GLU A 113 7.91 -7.97 10.57
N VAL A 114 6.92 -8.79 10.98
CA VAL A 114 5.51 -8.39 10.97
C VAL A 114 5.12 -8.00 12.40
N LEU A 115 4.86 -6.70 12.59
CA LEU A 115 4.48 -6.12 13.89
C LEU A 115 3.04 -6.48 14.28
N GLY A 116 2.20 -6.82 13.30
CA GLY A 116 0.86 -7.33 13.52
C GLY A 116 -0.10 -7.03 12.38
N VAL A 117 -1.27 -7.65 12.47
CA VAL A 117 -2.43 -7.41 11.61
C VAL A 117 -3.60 -7.06 12.52
N ARG A 118 -4.32 -5.98 12.24
CA ARG A 118 -5.45 -5.52 13.07
C ARG A 118 -6.63 -5.08 12.22
N SER A 119 -7.84 -5.43 12.63
CA SER A 119 -9.04 -4.78 12.13
C SER A 119 -9.22 -3.41 12.80
N ALA A 120 -9.54 -2.38 12.03
CA ALA A 120 -9.70 -1.01 12.52
C ALA A 120 -10.69 -0.21 11.66
N PRO A 121 -11.23 0.91 12.16
CA PRO A 121 -11.94 1.87 11.33
C PRO A 121 -10.94 2.47 10.35
N ILE A 122 -11.18 2.29 9.05
CA ILE A 122 -10.35 2.86 7.98
C ILE A 122 -11.23 3.78 7.14
N ARG A 123 -10.92 5.07 7.16
CA ARG A 123 -11.56 6.06 6.28
C ARG A 123 -10.59 6.41 5.16
N PHE A 124 -10.96 6.00 3.94
CA PHE A 124 -10.27 6.35 2.71
C PHE A 124 -11.11 7.40 2.00
N GLU A 125 -10.49 8.51 1.60
CA GLU A 125 -11.17 9.55 0.83
C GLU A 125 -10.35 9.95 -0.38
N ALA A 126 -11.04 10.10 -1.50
CA ALA A 126 -10.51 10.54 -2.78
C ALA A 126 -11.35 11.69 -3.32
N ASP A 127 -10.73 12.87 -3.44
CA ASP A 127 -11.39 14.06 -3.97
C ASP A 127 -10.42 14.82 -4.89
N GLY A 128 -10.66 14.75 -6.20
CA GLY A 128 -9.76 15.29 -7.22
C GLY A 128 -8.33 14.77 -7.03
N ARG A 129 -7.40 15.69 -6.77
CA ARG A 129 -5.96 15.41 -6.54
C ARG A 129 -5.60 15.11 -5.08
N LYS A 130 -6.58 15.18 -4.18
CA LYS A 130 -6.38 14.91 -2.75
C LYS A 130 -6.72 13.48 -2.43
N ARG A 131 -5.91 12.87 -1.58
CA ARG A 131 -6.19 11.57 -0.97
C ARG A 131 -5.97 11.66 0.52
N ARG A 132 -6.88 11.08 1.30
CA ARG A 132 -6.78 11.00 2.76
C ARG A 132 -6.98 9.58 3.25
N LEU A 133 -6.22 9.22 4.27
CA LEU A 133 -6.36 7.99 5.02
C LEU A 133 -6.38 8.35 6.50
N HIS A 134 -7.44 7.93 7.20
CA HIS A 134 -7.54 8.09 8.64
C HIS A 134 -7.83 6.76 9.32
N ILE A 135 -6.96 6.37 10.26
CA ILE A 135 -7.09 5.21 11.14
C ILE A 135 -6.94 5.72 12.58
N PRO A 136 -8.00 5.73 13.40
CA PRO A 136 -7.97 6.32 14.73
C PRO A 136 -6.81 5.78 15.58
N ALA A 137 -6.09 6.70 16.24
CA ALA A 137 -4.92 6.45 17.09
C ALA A 137 -3.70 5.81 16.40
N ALA A 138 -3.75 5.51 15.10
CA ALA A 138 -2.67 4.86 14.37
C ALA A 138 -2.07 5.72 13.26
N LEU A 139 -2.91 6.36 12.43
CA LEU A 139 -2.45 7.07 11.24
C LEU A 139 -3.42 8.17 10.82
N ASP A 140 -2.87 9.33 10.51
CA ASP A 140 -3.52 10.39 9.75
C ASP A 140 -2.59 10.78 8.60
N LEU A 141 -3.05 10.61 7.37
CA LEU A 141 -2.27 10.83 6.17
C LEU A 141 -3.10 11.58 5.13
N GLU A 142 -2.56 12.69 4.63
CA GLU A 142 -3.09 13.43 3.49
C GLU A 142 -1.99 13.63 2.45
N ILE A 143 -2.33 13.42 1.18
CA ILE A 143 -1.49 13.82 0.05
C ILE A 143 -2.29 14.68 -0.92
N GLU A 144 -1.59 15.57 -1.62
CA GLU A 144 -2.12 16.34 -2.73
C GLU A 144 -1.14 16.29 -3.91
N GLY A 145 -1.67 16.06 -5.11
CA GLY A 145 -0.86 16.05 -6.33
C GLY A 145 -0.10 17.36 -6.55
N LEU A 146 1.19 17.27 -6.86
CA LEU A 146 2.04 18.43 -7.14
C LEU A 146 1.54 19.20 -8.38
N GLN A 147 1.38 20.50 -8.25
CA GLN A 147 1.05 21.39 -9.37
C GLN A 147 2.33 21.76 -10.13
N GLY A 148 2.32 21.54 -11.44
CA GLY A 148 3.41 21.94 -12.32
C GLY A 148 3.27 23.38 -12.82
N ALA A 149 4.12 23.77 -13.77
CA ALA A 149 4.04 25.08 -14.42
C ALA A 149 2.76 25.25 -15.26
N ASP A 150 2.21 24.15 -15.78
CA ASP A 150 0.91 24.11 -16.44
C ASP A 150 -0.15 23.75 -15.39
N PRO A 151 -1.05 24.68 -15.01
CA PRO A 151 -2.06 24.43 -13.98
C PRO A 151 -3.12 23.41 -14.41
N ASP A 152 -3.28 23.16 -15.71
CA ASP A 152 -4.30 22.27 -16.28
C ASP A 152 -3.78 20.83 -16.45
N ARG A 153 -2.52 20.56 -16.10
CA ARG A 153 -1.89 19.25 -16.22
C ARG A 153 -1.25 18.80 -14.91
N GLU A 154 -1.60 17.59 -14.47
CA GLU A 154 -0.97 16.96 -13.33
C GLU A 154 0.51 16.64 -13.61
N SER A 155 1.36 16.85 -12.59
CA SER A 155 2.75 16.40 -12.63
C SER A 155 2.78 14.88 -12.45
N LYS A 156 3.30 14.14 -13.44
CA LYS A 156 3.32 12.67 -13.45
C LYS A 156 4.71 12.13 -13.78
N VAL A 157 5.07 11.03 -13.11
CA VAL A 157 6.19 10.17 -13.50
C VAL A 157 5.62 8.94 -14.20
N THR A 158 6.02 8.70 -15.45
CA THR A 158 5.56 7.56 -16.26
C THR A 158 6.70 6.57 -16.49
N ASN A 159 6.42 5.28 -16.41
CA ASN A 159 7.41 4.20 -16.56
C ASN A 159 8.61 4.28 -15.59
N PRO A 160 8.39 4.47 -14.27
CA PRO A 160 9.47 4.37 -13.31
C PRO A 160 9.99 2.92 -13.25
N ALA A 161 11.27 2.76 -12.93
CA ALA A 161 11.93 1.46 -12.81
C ALA A 161 11.54 0.75 -11.51
N LEU A 162 10.26 0.42 -11.34
CA LEU A 162 9.78 -0.41 -10.24
C LEU A 162 9.74 -1.87 -10.70
N TYR A 163 10.81 -2.58 -10.37
CA TYR A 163 10.95 -4.03 -10.52
C TYR A 163 10.79 -4.57 -11.95
N GLY A 164 11.91 -4.73 -12.65
CA GLY A 164 12.08 -5.73 -13.72
C GLY A 164 11.06 -5.70 -14.86
N ALA A 165 11.13 -4.68 -15.73
CA ALA A 165 10.97 -4.94 -17.16
C ALA A 165 12.38 -5.04 -17.74
N ALA A 166 12.85 -6.27 -17.92
CA ALA A 166 13.82 -6.57 -18.97
C ALA A 166 13.04 -6.78 -20.28
#